data_AF-A0A0H5QR44-F1
#
_entry.id   AF-A0A0H5QR44-F1
#
_cell.length_a   1.000
_cell.length_b   1.000
_cell.length_c   1.000
_cell.angle_alpha   90.00
_cell.angle_beta   90.00
_cell.angle_gamma   90.00
#
_symmetry.space_group_name_H-M   'P 1'
#
loop_
_entity.id
_entity.type
_entity.pdbx_description
1 polymer ?
#
loop_
_entity_poly.entity_id
_entity_poly.type
_entity_poly.pdbx_seq_one_letter_code
_entity_poly.pdbx_strand_id
1 'polypeptide(L)'
;RQRFDQWLRLQCDLHGIERTPPESGLVYDFQFDVLDDVWKPWMKTIPEYVIPSKAPFQELIVPTIDSVRYTYLLDQHIRSRRHILLTGNTGTGKTVNVTQYMAS
;
A
#
# COMPACT_ATOMS: atom_id res chain seq x y z
N ARG A 1 -11.49 -8.57 -2.63
CA ARG A 1 -10.03 -8.83 -2.62
C ARG A 1 -9.73 -10.17 -3.30
N GLN A 2 -10.10 -11.33 -2.76
CA GLN A 2 -9.85 -12.65 -3.40
C GLN A 2 -10.27 -12.78 -4.87
N ARG A 3 -11.48 -12.33 -5.24
CA ARG A 3 -11.94 -12.39 -6.64
C ARG A 3 -11.01 -11.65 -7.62
N PHE A 4 -10.53 -10.48 -7.22
CA PHE A 4 -9.63 -9.67 -8.07
C PHE A 4 -8.23 -10.29 -8.12
N ASP A 5 -7.73 -10.80 -6.99
CA ASP A 5 -6.47 -11.53 -6.95
C ASP A 5 -6.48 -12.73 -7.93
N GLN A 6 -7.50 -13.57 -7.85
CA GLN A 6 -7.67 -14.71 -8.75
C GLN A 6 -7.80 -14.26 -10.21
N TRP A 7 -8.63 -13.24 -10.47
CA TRP A 7 -8.79 -12.70 -11.82
C TRP A 7 -7.46 -12.20 -12.40
N LEU A 8 -6.68 -11.45 -11.62
CA LEU A 8 -5.40 -10.91 -12.09
C LEU A 8 -4.40 -12.02 -12.40
N ARG A 9 -4.29 -13.04 -11.54
CA ARG A 9 -3.43 -14.21 -11.77
C ARG A 9 -3.81 -14.94 -13.05
N LEU A 10 -5.11 -15.17 -13.27
CA LEU A 10 -5.61 -15.74 -14.53
C LEU A 10 -5.23 -14.88 -15.74
N GLN A 11 -5.30 -13.54 -15.64
CA GLN A 11 -4.87 -12.68 -16.74
C GLN A 11 -3.36 -12.78 -16.99
N CYS A 12 -2.54 -12.85 -15.93
CA CYS A 12 -1.11 -13.07 -16.07
C CYS A 12 -0.81 -14.38 -16.83
N ASP A 13 -1.47 -15.47 -16.46
CA ASP A 13 -1.29 -16.77 -17.11
C ASP A 13 -1.73 -16.73 -18.58
N LEU A 14 -2.90 -16.15 -18.86
CA LEU A 14 -3.45 -16.04 -20.21
C LEU A 14 -2.55 -15.21 -21.15
N HIS A 15 -1.86 -14.20 -20.62
CA HIS A 15 -1.01 -13.31 -21.39
C HIS A 15 0.49 -13.65 -21.29
N GLY A 16 0.86 -14.74 -20.60
CA GLY A 16 2.25 -15.15 -20.44
C GLY A 16 3.10 -14.14 -19.67
N ILE A 17 2.52 -13.42 -18.70
CA ILE A 17 3.25 -12.47 -17.85
C ILE A 17 4.14 -13.25 -16.89
N GLU A 18 5.46 -13.15 -17.05
CA GLU A 18 6.42 -13.88 -16.23
C GLU A 18 6.46 -13.37 -14.77
N ARG A 19 6.31 -12.06 -14.57
CA ARG A 19 6.40 -11.42 -13.24
C ARG A 19 5.04 -11.37 -12.55
N THR A 20 4.59 -12.51 -12.05
CA THR A 20 3.31 -12.62 -11.34
C THR A 20 3.43 -12.31 -9.84
N PRO A 21 2.34 -11.91 -9.16
CA PRO A 21 2.36 -11.70 -7.72
C PRO A 21 2.76 -12.99 -6.96
N PRO A 22 3.50 -12.89 -5.85
CA PRO A 22 3.91 -14.06 -5.07
C PRO A 22 2.73 -14.91 -4.58
N GLU A 23 2.90 -16.22 -4.49
CA GLU A 23 1.84 -17.15 -4.04
C GLU A 23 1.56 -17.07 -2.53
N SER A 24 2.50 -16.55 -1.74
CA SER A 24 2.43 -16.49 -0.28
C SER A 24 1.42 -15.48 0.27
N GLY A 25 0.50 -14.96 -0.55
CA GLY A 25 -0.47 -13.94 -0.19
C GLY A 25 -1.34 -13.50 -1.36
N LEU A 26 -2.14 -12.46 -1.14
CA LEU A 26 -2.91 -11.83 -2.21
C LEU A 26 -2.05 -10.74 -2.87
N VAL A 27 -2.37 -10.36 -4.10
CA VAL A 27 -1.74 -9.22 -4.79
C VAL A 27 -1.75 -7.94 -3.96
N TYR A 28 -2.76 -7.78 -3.09
CA TYR A 28 -2.85 -6.63 -2.19
C TYR A 28 -1.70 -6.57 -1.18
N ASP A 29 -1.05 -7.67 -0.84
CA ASP A 29 0.02 -7.72 0.16
C ASP A 29 1.36 -7.23 -0.40
N PHE A 30 1.41 -6.96 -1.70
CA PHE A 30 2.62 -6.59 -2.42
C PHE A 30 2.44 -5.31 -3.24
N GLN A 31 3.55 -4.61 -3.46
CA GLN A 31 3.73 -3.56 -4.45
C GLN A 31 4.61 -4.13 -5.57
N PHE A 32 4.28 -3.82 -6.83
CA PHE A 32 5.19 -4.07 -7.93
C PHE A 32 6.18 -2.90 -8.04
N ASP A 33 7.46 -3.18 -7.85
CA ASP A 33 8.53 -2.22 -8.07
C ASP A 33 8.94 -2.27 -9.54
N VAL A 34 8.66 -1.18 -10.25
CA VAL A 34 8.91 -1.06 -11.70
C VAL A 34 10.40 -0.91 -12.01
N LEU A 35 11.21 -0.39 -11.07
CA LEU A 35 12.64 -0.21 -11.29
C LEU A 35 13.39 -1.53 -11.17
N ASP A 36 13.03 -2.34 -10.17
CA ASP A 36 13.65 -3.64 -9.91
C ASP A 36 12.90 -4.81 -10.58
N ASP A 37 11.79 -4.52 -11.26
CA ASP A 37 10.92 -5.49 -11.95
C ASP A 37 10.44 -6.63 -11.02
N VAL A 38 10.16 -6.32 -9.76
CA VAL A 38 9.90 -7.33 -8.72
C VAL A 38 8.76 -6.94 -7.78
N TRP A 39 8.00 -7.95 -7.34
CA TRP A 39 6.98 -7.79 -6.31
C TRP A 39 7.61 -7.75 -4.91
N LYS A 40 7.40 -6.64 -4.18
CA LYS A 40 7.90 -6.44 -2.81
C LYS A 40 6.72 -6.39 -1.83
N PRO A 41 6.80 -7.05 -0.66
CA PRO A 41 5.83 -6.85 0.40
C PRO A 41 5.78 -5.37 0.80
N TRP A 42 4.58 -4.81 1.05
CA TRP A 42 4.44 -3.38 1.38
C TRP A 42 5.31 -2.92 2.55
N MET A 43 5.45 -3.74 3.60
CA MET A 43 6.28 -3.36 4.75
C MET A 43 7.78 -3.27 4.42
N LYS A 44 8.24 -3.85 3.31
CA LYS A 44 9.62 -3.74 2.83
C LYS A 44 9.84 -2.54 1.90
N THR A 45 8.79 -1.81 1.54
CA THR A 45 8.90 -0.61 0.68
C THR A 45 9.12 0.67 1.49
N ILE A 46 9.06 0.59 2.82
CA ILE A 46 9.31 1.69 3.74
C ILE A 46 10.48 1.35 4.67
N PRO A 47 11.14 2.35 5.27
CA PRO A 47 12.11 2.12 6.35
C PRO A 47 11.48 1.37 7.53
N GLU A 48 12.30 0.59 8.24
CA GLU A 48 11.86 -0.11 9.44
C GLU A 48 11.33 0.88 10.48
N TYR A 49 10.12 0.63 10.98
CA TYR A 49 9.50 1.49 11.98
C TYR A 49 10.11 1.24 13.36
N VAL A 50 10.71 2.28 13.93
CA VAL A 50 11.29 2.26 15.28
C VAL A 50 10.38 3.05 16.21
N ILE A 51 9.93 2.42 17.30
CA ILE A 51 9.11 3.08 18.33
C ILE A 51 10.00 4.10 19.09
N PRO A 52 9.65 5.40 19.09
CA PRO A 52 10.40 6.38 19.85
C PRO A 52 10.23 6.13 21.36
N SER A 53 11.33 6.06 22.10
CA SER A 53 11.36 5.70 23.52
C SER A 53 10.62 6.65 24.48
N LYS A 54 10.22 7.84 24.02
CA LYS A 54 9.57 8.89 24.82
C LYS A 54 8.25 9.39 24.23
N ALA A 55 7.77 8.81 23.14
CA ALA A 55 6.53 9.27 22.51
C ALA A 55 5.30 8.80 23.34
N PRO A 56 4.33 9.68 23.60
CA PRO A 56 3.04 9.28 24.15
C PRO A 56 2.39 8.22 23.25
N PHE A 57 1.75 7.20 23.84
CA PHE A 57 1.09 6.13 23.07
C PHE A 57 0.09 6.68 22.04
N GLN A 58 -0.58 7.79 22.37
CA GLN A 58 -1.56 8.46 21.51
C GLN A 58 -0.94 9.12 20.25
N GLU A 59 0.38 9.33 20.24
CA GLU A 59 1.14 9.90 19.12
C GLU A 59 1.84 8.82 18.28
N LEU A 60 1.80 7.55 18.71
CA LEU A 60 2.41 6.45 17.97
C LEU A 60 1.54 6.08 16.76
N ILE A 61 2.02 6.43 15.57
CA ILE A 61 1.41 6.01 14.31
C ILE A 61 2.19 4.84 13.75
N VAL A 62 1.74 3.62 14.10
CA VAL A 62 2.37 2.39 13.62
C VAL A 62 1.98 2.17 12.15
N PRO A 63 2.93 2.09 11.21
CA PRO A 63 2.63 1.79 9.83
C PRO A 63 2.08 0.36 9.73
N THR A 64 0.94 0.25 9.08
CA THR A 64 0.31 -1.00 8.66
C THR A 64 0.37 -1.12 7.14
N ILE A 65 0.23 -2.34 6.63
CA ILE A 65 0.15 -2.62 5.19
C ILE A 65 -0.87 -1.70 4.49
N ASP A 66 -2.04 -1.50 5.10
CA ASP A 66 -3.08 -0.65 4.52
C ASP A 66 -2.67 0.83 4.49
N SER A 67 -2.09 1.38 5.58
CA SER A 67 -1.61 2.77 5.58
C SER A 67 -0.50 3.00 4.55
N VAL A 68 0.46 2.09 4.44
CA VAL A 68 1.56 2.19 3.46
C VAL A 68 1.01 2.15 2.04
N ARG A 69 0.10 1.21 1.75
CA ARG A 69 -0.55 1.08 0.44
C ARG A 69 -1.34 2.35 0.08
N TYR A 70 -2.13 2.90 1.01
CA TYR A 70 -2.91 4.11 0.74
C TYR A 70 -2.03 5.33 0.53
N THR A 71 -0.96 5.49 1.32
CA THR A 71 0.01 6.57 1.15
C THR A 71 0.69 6.49 -0.21
N TYR A 72 1.09 5.28 -0.65
CA TYR A 72 1.64 5.09 -2.00
C TYR A 72 0.66 5.50 -3.10
N LEU A 73 -0.59 5.03 -3.03
CA LEU A 73 -1.60 5.40 -4.03
C LEU A 73 -1.87 6.91 -4.02
N LEU A 74 -1.93 7.53 -2.83
CA LEU A 74 -2.06 8.98 -2.70
C LEU A 74 -0.94 9.73 -3.41
N ASP A 75 0.31 9.35 -3.16
CA ASP A 75 1.49 9.95 -3.79
C ASP A 75 1.42 9.89 -5.33
N GLN A 76 1.11 8.72 -5.90
CA GLN A 76 1.04 8.54 -7.35
C GLN A 76 -0.03 9.42 -8.02
N HIS A 77 -1.20 9.53 -7.41
CA HIS A 77 -2.28 10.35 -7.94
C HIS A 77 -2.04 11.85 -7.75
N ILE A 78 -1.47 12.27 -6.62
CA ILE A 78 -1.16 13.68 -6.36
C ILE A 78 -0.07 14.17 -7.33
N ARG A 79 0.99 13.38 -7.54
CA ARG A 79 2.03 13.69 -8.54
C ARG A 79 1.46 13.81 -9.96
N SER A 80 0.46 12.98 -10.29
CA SER A 80 -0.23 13.05 -11.58
C SER A 80 -1.36 14.08 -11.63
N ARG A 81 -1.53 14.91 -10.59
CA ARG A 81 -2.59 15.92 -10.44
C ARG A 81 -4.01 15.37 -10.64
N ARG A 82 -4.23 14.11 -10.23
CA ARG A 82 -5.54 13.45 -10.28
C ARG A 82 -6.16 13.43 -8.89
N HIS A 83 -7.43 13.80 -8.81
CA HIS A 83 -8.18 13.72 -7.56
C HIS A 83 -8.38 12.26 -7.13
N ILE A 84 -8.23 11.98 -5.83
CA ILE A 84 -8.56 10.70 -5.19
C ILE A 84 -9.78 10.89 -4.29
N LEU A 85 -10.64 9.87 -4.27
CA LEU A 85 -11.64 9.68 -3.22
C LEU A 85 -11.28 8.45 -2.37
N LEU A 86 -10.97 8.66 -1.09
CA LEU A 86 -10.78 7.57 -0.12
C LEU A 86 -12.11 7.27 0.58
N THR A 87 -12.67 6.08 0.31
CA THR A 87 -13.93 5.62 0.91
C THR A 87 -13.70 4.52 1.95
N GLY A 88 -14.62 4.37 2.89
CA GLY A 88 -14.60 3.32 3.92
C GLY A 88 -15.34 3.75 5.18
N ASN A 89 -15.66 2.80 6.08
CA ASN A 89 -16.40 3.05 7.31
C ASN A 89 -15.73 4.10 8.21
N THR A 90 -16.51 4.84 9.00
CA THR A 90 -15.99 5.82 9.98
C THR A 90 -15.02 5.13 10.96
N GLY A 91 -13.92 5.80 11.31
CA GLY A 91 -12.91 5.25 12.23
C GLY A 91 -11.77 4.44 11.61
N THR A 92 -11.75 4.22 10.28
CA THR A 92 -10.68 3.43 9.61
C THR A 92 -9.42 4.23 9.24
N GLY A 93 -9.10 5.31 9.97
CA GLY A 93 -7.85 6.07 9.79
C GLY A 93 -7.69 6.86 8.48
N LYS A 94 -8.71 6.93 7.61
CA LYS A 94 -8.64 7.61 6.29
C LYS A 94 -8.18 9.08 6.41
N THR A 95 -8.82 9.86 7.28
CA THR A 95 -8.46 11.28 7.48
C THR A 95 -7.05 11.41 8.02
N VAL A 96 -6.64 10.54 8.96
CA VAL A 96 -5.28 10.54 9.53
C VAL A 96 -4.23 10.29 8.45
N ASN A 97 -4.44 9.28 7.59
CA ASN A 97 -3.51 8.98 6.49
C ASN A 97 -3.36 10.16 5.51
N VAL A 98 -4.47 10.84 5.16
CA VAL A 98 -4.43 12.00 4.25
C VAL A 98 -3.73 13.18 4.91
N THR A 99 -4.09 13.51 6.16
CA THR A 99 -3.47 14.62 6.88
C THR A 99 -1.98 14.40 7.07
N GLN A 100 -1.55 13.16 7.36
CA GLN A 100 -0.14 12.82 7.51
C GLN A 100 0.64 12.97 6.20
N TYR A 101 0.08 12.51 5.08
CA TYR A 101 0.70 12.72 3.76
C TYR A 101 0.79 14.20 3.38
N MET A 102 -0.20 15.01 3.73
CA MET A 102 -0.18 16.46 3.44
C MET A 102 0.77 17.24 4.35
N ALA A 103 1.07 16.73 5.54
CA ALA A 103 1.98 17.34 6.51
C ALA A 103 3.45 16.98 6.30
N SER A 104 3.74 15.92 5.55
CA SER A 104 5.08 15.49 5.13
C SER A 104 5.52 16.18 3.85
#